data_AF-A0A268EQQ2-F1
#
_entry.id   AF-A0A268EQQ2-F1
#
_cell.length_a   1.000
_cell.length_b   1.000
_cell.length_c   1.000
_cell.angle_alpha   90.00
_cell.angle_beta   90.00
_cell.angle_gamma   90.00
#
_symmetry.space_group_name_H-M   'P 1'
#
loop_
_entity.id
_entity.type
_entity.pdbx_description
1 polymer ?
#
loop_
_entity_poly.entity_id
_entity_poly.type
_entity_poly.pdbx_seq_one_letter_code
_entity_poly.pdbx_strand_id
1 'polypeptide(L)'
;MSPFKSSTGLPENLAAALCYLFPMVGGILFLSLEKRSRYVMFHALQSLFAYGILGMAHVLAGAVPIIGLLASALLALLGVLMWLILIFNALQGKWFKLPWIGPFAEQQIQRL
;
A
#
# COMPACT_ATOMS: atom_id res chain seq x y z
N MET A 1 -15.40 -10.15 14.10
CA MET A 1 -14.91 -8.79 14.38
C MET A 1 -13.66 -8.96 15.23
N SER A 2 -12.47 -8.56 14.77
CA SER A 2 -11.25 -8.89 15.50
C SER A 2 -11.23 -8.17 16.86
N PRO A 3 -10.98 -8.88 17.97
CA PRO A 3 -10.89 -8.30 19.31
C PRO A 3 -9.58 -7.52 19.54
N PHE A 4 -8.74 -7.39 18.50
CA PHE A 4 -7.44 -6.75 18.57
C PHE A 4 -7.55 -5.29 18.14
N LYS A 5 -7.33 -4.39 19.10
CA LYS A 5 -7.17 -2.95 18.83
C LYS A 5 -5.76 -2.73 18.30
N SER A 6 -5.68 -2.26 17.06
CA SER A 6 -4.49 -1.62 16.51
C SER A 6 -4.01 -0.50 17.46
N SER A 7 -2.74 -0.10 17.42
CA SER A 7 -2.24 1.00 18.27
C SER A 7 -3.00 2.31 18.05
N THR A 8 -3.63 2.47 16.89
CA THR A 8 -4.48 3.63 16.56
C THR A 8 -5.90 3.55 17.15
N GLY A 9 -6.27 2.43 17.76
CA GLY A 9 -7.62 2.18 18.28
C GLY A 9 -8.66 1.82 17.21
N LEU A 10 -8.27 1.86 15.93
CA LEU A 10 -9.12 1.45 14.80
C LEU A 10 -9.17 -0.08 14.66
N PRO A 11 -10.25 -0.63 14.08
CA PRO A 11 -10.25 -1.99 13.56
C PRO A 11 -9.10 -2.20 12.58
N GLU A 12 -8.38 -3.32 12.69
CA GLU A 12 -7.18 -3.58 11.90
C GLU A 12 -7.45 -3.58 10.39
N ASN A 13 -8.59 -4.11 9.95
CA ASN A 13 -9.02 -4.08 8.55
C ASN A 13 -9.26 -2.67 8.01
N LEU A 14 -9.85 -1.80 8.84
CA LEU A 14 -10.04 -0.40 8.48
C LEU A 14 -8.70 0.35 8.45
N ALA A 15 -7.86 0.18 9.47
CA ALA A 15 -6.52 0.78 9.52
C ALA A 15 -5.65 0.35 8.32
N ALA A 16 -5.66 -0.94 7.97
CA ALA A 16 -4.96 -1.46 6.79
C ALA A 16 -5.50 -0.86 5.48
N ALA A 17 -6.81 -0.70 5.33
CA ALA A 17 -7.39 -0.06 4.16
C ALA A 17 -6.99 1.42 4.05
N LEU A 18 -6.93 2.14 5.18
CA LEU A 18 -6.49 3.54 5.24
C LEU A 18 -5.02 3.71 4.86
N CYS A 19 -4.19 2.67 5.02
CA CYS A 19 -2.81 2.69 4.50
C CYS A 19 -2.77 2.95 2.99
N TYR A 20 -3.80 2.54 2.24
CA TYR A 20 -3.90 2.72 0.79
C TYR A 20 -4.73 3.93 0.35
N LEU A 21 -5.50 4.55 1.25
CA LEU A 21 -6.45 5.61 0.86
C LEU A 21 -5.75 6.87 0.34
N PHE A 22 -4.67 7.28 1.02
CA PHE A 22 -3.83 8.40 0.60
C PHE A 22 -2.48 7.85 0.15
N PRO A 23 -2.17 7.88 -1.16
CA PRO A 23 -0.92 7.36 -1.70
C PRO A 23 0.29 7.88 -0.93
N MET A 24 1.19 6.97 -0.53
CA MET A 24 2.31 7.18 0.41
C MET A 24 1.96 7.65 1.82
N VAL A 25 1.14 8.70 1.97
CA VAL A 25 0.85 9.34 3.26
C VAL A 25 0.23 8.36 4.25
N GLY A 26 -0.75 7.56 3.80
CA GLY A 26 -1.37 6.55 4.64
C GLY A 26 -0.36 5.53 5.16
N GLY A 27 0.47 4.99 4.27
CA GLY A 27 1.52 4.02 4.65
C GLY A 27 2.51 4.60 5.66
N ILE A 28 3.02 5.82 5.43
CA ILE A 28 3.98 6.48 6.34
C ILE A 28 3.36 6.74 7.71
N LEU A 29 2.12 7.25 7.73
CA LEU A 29 1.40 7.53 8.95
C LEU A 29 1.22 6.26 9.80
N PHE A 30 0.72 5.18 9.18
CA PHE A 30 0.50 3.93 9.91
C PHE A 30 1.81 3.22 10.29
N LEU A 31 2.91 3.36 9.54
CA LEU A 31 4.22 2.88 9.99
C LEU A 31 4.70 3.60 11.26
N SER A 32 4.37 4.88 11.38
CA SER A 32 4.74 5.71 12.52
C SER A 32 3.88 5.40 13.75
N LEU A 33 2.57 5.32 13.56
CA LEU A 33 1.58 5.16 14.63
C LEU A 33 1.35 3.72 15.07
N GLU A 34 1.40 2.77 14.13
CA GLU A 34 1.11 1.37 14.43
C GLU A 34 2.33 0.66 15.03
N LYS A 35 2.11 -0.11 16.10
CA LYS A 35 3.17 -0.86 16.81
C LYS A 35 2.74 -2.26 17.25
N ARG A 36 1.45 -2.60 17.18
CA ARG A 36 0.91 -3.86 17.71
C ARG A 36 0.43 -4.78 16.60
N SER A 37 -0.24 -4.22 15.59
CA SER A 37 -0.84 -4.99 14.52
C SER A 37 0.15 -5.23 13.38
N ARG A 38 0.68 -6.46 13.30
CA ARG A 38 1.49 -6.90 12.15
C ARG A 38 0.73 -6.80 10.82
N TYR A 39 -0.60 -6.96 10.86
CA TYR A 39 -1.45 -6.82 9.69
C TYR A 39 -1.45 -5.38 9.14
N VAL A 40 -1.67 -4.41 10.01
CA VAL A 40 -1.64 -2.99 9.62
C VAL A 40 -0.23 -2.59 9.18
N MET A 41 0.81 -3.02 9.89
CA MET A 41 2.21 -2.77 9.51
C MET A 41 2.55 -3.34 8.12
N PHE A 42 1.99 -4.50 7.76
CA PHE A 42 2.15 -5.09 6.43
C PHE A 42 1.56 -4.23 5.34
N HIS A 43 0.30 -3.84 5.51
CA HIS A 43 -0.37 -3.01 4.52
C HIS A 43 0.25 -1.61 4.43
N ALA A 44 0.79 -1.09 5.53
CA ALA A 44 1.52 0.16 5.57
C ALA A 44 2.85 0.10 4.79
N LEU A 45 3.66 -0.94 4.99
CA LEU A 45 4.89 -1.18 4.20
C LEU A 45 4.57 -1.43 2.73
N GLN A 46 3.64 -2.33 2.42
CA GLN A 46 3.25 -2.63 1.04
C GLN A 46 2.72 -1.37 0.33
N SER A 47 1.95 -0.52 1.02
CA SER A 47 1.50 0.78 0.50
C SER A 47 2.67 1.70 0.17
N LEU A 48 3.60 1.89 1.10
CA LEU A 48 4.76 2.75 0.91
C LEU A 48 5.58 2.36 -0.32
N PHE A 49 5.92 1.06 -0.44
CA PHE A 49 6.70 0.57 -1.58
C PHE A 49 5.90 0.58 -2.89
N ALA A 50 4.63 0.18 -2.88
CA ALA A 50 3.81 0.16 -4.09
C ALA A 50 3.66 1.56 -4.69
N TYR A 51 3.33 2.56 -3.86
CA TYR A 51 3.20 3.93 -4.34
C TYR A 51 4.54 4.59 -4.65
N GLY A 52 5.61 4.26 -3.91
CA GLY A 52 6.96 4.73 -4.25
C GLY A 52 7.42 4.25 -5.62
N ILE A 53 7.22 2.96 -5.94
CA ILE A 53 7.56 2.37 -7.24
C ILE A 53 6.67 2.95 -8.35
N LEU A 54 5.36 3.04 -8.11
CA LEU A 54 4.42 3.61 -9.09
C LEU A 54 4.74 5.09 -9.38
N GLY A 55 5.05 5.88 -8.35
CA GLY A 55 5.44 7.27 -8.48
C GLY A 55 6.74 7.43 -9.26
N MET A 56 7.75 6.60 -8.96
CA MET A 56 8.99 6.57 -9.73
C MET A 56 8.74 6.22 -11.20
N ALA A 57 7.87 5.25 -11.48
CA ALA A 57 7.51 4.89 -12.85
C ALA A 57 6.85 6.05 -13.60
N HIS A 58 5.96 6.82 -12.95
CA HIS A 58 5.38 8.02 -13.55
C HIS A 58 6.42 9.11 -13.85
N VAL A 59 7.38 9.34 -12.94
CA VAL A 59 8.48 10.30 -13.15
C VAL A 59 9.31 9.90 -14.37
N LEU A 60 9.68 8.62 -14.48
CA LEU A 60 10.45 8.11 -15.61
C LEU A 60 9.66 8.18 -16.92
N ALA A 61 8.35 7.87 -16.90
CA ALA A 61 7.49 8.00 -18.07
C ALA A 61 7.42 9.46 -18.55
N GLY A 62 7.32 10.42 -17.62
CA GLY A 62 7.28 11.85 -17.94
C GLY A 62 8.54 12.40 -18.65
N ALA A 63 9.67 11.68 -18.58
CA ALA A 63 10.91 12.08 -19.24
C ALA A 63 10.92 11.82 -20.77
N VAL A 64 9.99 11.01 -21.29
CA VAL A 64 9.93 10.65 -22.72
C VAL A 64 8.76 11.36 -23.40
N PRO A 65 9.00 12.27 -24.37
CA PRO A 65 7.91 12.95 -25.09
C PRO A 65 7.00 11.96 -25.83
N ILE A 66 5.70 12.26 -25.88
CA ILE A 66 4.64 11.50 -26.60
C ILE A 66 4.42 10.08 -26.07
N ILE A 67 5.42 9.20 -26.12
CA ILE A 67 5.36 7.82 -25.59
C ILE A 67 5.13 7.83 -24.08
N GLY A 68 5.75 8.78 -23.36
CA GLY A 68 5.58 8.95 -21.93
C GLY A 68 4.15 9.25 -21.51
N LEU A 69 3.37 9.94 -22.36
CA LEU A 69 1.95 10.22 -22.08
C LEU A 69 1.13 8.93 -22.09
N LEU A 70 1.34 8.07 -23.09
CA LEU A 70 0.67 6.78 -23.19
C LEU A 70 1.08 5.85 -22.03
N ALA A 71 2.36 5.81 -21.70
CA ALA A 71 2.87 5.05 -20.57
C ALA A 71 2.29 5.55 -19.24
N SER A 72 2.24 6.86 -19.03
CA SER A 72 1.67 7.46 -17.82
C SER A 72 0.17 7.19 -17.70
N ALA A 73 -0.59 7.25 -18.79
CA ALA A 73 -2.01 6.89 -18.78
C ALA A 73 -2.23 5.41 -18.41
N LEU A 74 -1.41 4.50 -18.94
CA LEU A 74 -1.46 3.08 -18.59
C LEU A 74 -1.09 2.84 -17.12
N LEU A 75 -0.03 3.50 -16.62
CA LEU A 75 0.38 3.42 -15.22
C LEU A 75 -0.72 3.94 -14.28
N ALA A 76 -1.40 5.02 -14.64
CA ALA A 76 -2.52 5.55 -13.87
C ALA A 76 -3.66 4.54 -13.77
N LEU A 77 -4.03 3.89 -14.89
CA LEU A 77 -5.05 2.85 -14.91
C LEU A 77 -4.67 1.65 -14.04
N LEU A 78 -3.44 1.15 -14.18
CA LEU A 78 -2.91 0.07 -13.35
C LEU A 78 -2.88 0.46 -11.87
N GLY A 79 -2.53 1.71 -11.57
CA GLY A 79 -2.52 2.29 -10.22
C GLY A 79 -3.91 2.29 -9.58
N VAL A 80 -4.95 2.69 -10.32
CA VAL A 80 -6.34 2.66 -9.85
C VAL A 80 -6.81 1.22 -9.60
N LEU A 81 -6.51 0.29 -10.51
CA LEU A 81 -6.87 -1.13 -10.33
C LEU A 81 -6.18 -1.72 -9.09
N MET A 82 -4.88 -1.50 -8.96
CA MET A 82 -4.10 -1.91 -7.79
C MET A 82 -4.71 -1.33 -6.51
N TRP A 83 -5.01 -0.02 -6.50
CA TRP A 83 -5.59 0.68 -5.35
C TRP A 83 -6.91 0.05 -4.88
N LEU A 84 -7.84 -0.20 -5.82
CA LEU A 84 -9.13 -0.83 -5.52
C LEU A 84 -8.97 -2.25 -4.97
N ILE A 85 -8.10 -3.06 -5.59
CA ILE A 85 -7.82 -4.44 -5.16
C ILE A 85 -7.26 -4.44 -3.74
N LEU A 86 -6.32 -3.55 -3.44
CA LEU A 86 -5.67 -3.46 -2.14
C LEU A 86 -6.63 -3.02 -1.04
N ILE A 87 -7.42 -1.97 -1.27
CA ILE A 87 -8.43 -1.52 -0.30
C ILE A 87 -9.46 -2.62 -0.03
N PHE A 88 -10.01 -3.22 -1.08
CA PHE A 88 -11.08 -4.20 -0.92
C PHE A 88 -10.60 -5.45 -0.16
N ASN A 89 -9.41 -5.95 -0.48
CA ASN A 89 -8.82 -7.08 0.26
C ASN A 89 -8.47 -6.70 1.70
N ALA A 90 -7.95 -5.49 1.93
CA ALA A 90 -7.62 -5.02 3.27
C ALA A 90 -8.86 -4.91 4.16
N LEU A 91 -9.98 -4.39 3.63
CA LEU A 91 -11.26 -4.32 4.33
C LEU A 91 -11.83 -5.70 4.69
N GLN A 92 -11.55 -6.71 3.86
CA GLN A 92 -11.92 -8.12 4.11
C GLN A 92 -10.99 -8.85 5.08
N GLY A 93 -9.92 -8.21 5.56
CA GLY A 93 -8.95 -8.86 6.44
C GLY A 93 -7.97 -9.79 5.71
N LYS A 94 -7.84 -9.66 4.38
CA LYS A 94 -6.97 -10.52 3.57
C LYS A 94 -5.58 -9.92 3.43
N TRP A 95 -4.57 -10.76 3.66
CA TRP A 95 -3.16 -10.48 3.40
C TRP A 95 -2.84 -10.57 1.90
N PHE A 96 -3.50 -9.76 1.08
CA PHE A 96 -3.24 -9.73 -0.35
C PHE A 96 -1.83 -9.17 -0.61
N LYS A 97 -0.98 -9.99 -1.21
CA LYS A 97 0.43 -9.67 -1.47
C LYS A 97 0.61 -9.29 -2.93
N LEU A 98 1.10 -8.08 -3.18
CA LEU A 98 1.57 -7.72 -4.51
C LEU A 98 2.80 -8.56 -4.87
N PRO A 99 2.97 -8.96 -6.15
CA PRO A 99 4.19 -9.60 -6.60
C PRO A 99 5.42 -8.76 -6.22
N TRP A 100 6.46 -9.43 -5.70
CA TRP A 100 7.72 -8.87 -5.18
C TRP A 100 7.58 -7.95 -3.96
N ILE A 101 6.65 -6.99 -3.96
CA ILE A 101 6.45 -6.01 -2.87
C ILE A 101 5.86 -6.67 -1.62
N GLY A 102 4.85 -7.52 -1.77
CA GLY A 102 4.19 -8.20 -0.66
C GLY A 102 5.15 -9.11 0.12
N PRO A 103 5.88 -10.04 -0.55
CA PRO A 103 6.91 -10.84 0.11
C PRO A 103 7.99 -9.98 0.79
N PHE A 104 8.41 -8.88 0.16
CA PHE A 104 9.36 -7.96 0.77
C PHE A 104 8.81 -7.31 2.04
N ALA A 105 7.58 -6.79 2.00
CA ALA A 105 6.91 -6.19 3.16
C ALA A 105 6.76 -7.20 4.31
N GLU A 106 6.36 -8.43 4.00
CA GLU A 106 6.27 -9.52 4.98
C GLU A 106 7.63 -9.83 5.63
N GLN A 107 8.70 -9.90 4.84
CA GLN A 107 10.05 -10.11 5.35
C GLN A 107 10.50 -8.98 6.28
N GLN A 108 10.16 -7.73 5.97
CA GLN A 108 10.52 -6.60 6.85
C GLN A 108 9.81 -6.68 8.19
N ILE A 109 8.55 -7.10 8.24
CA ILE A 109 7.79 -7.24 9.49
C ILE A 109 8.34 -8.37 10.36
N GLN A 110 8.90 -9.42 9.77
CA GLN A 110 9.55 -10.49 10.54
C GLN A 110 10.81 -10.01 11.27
N ARG A 111 11.38 -8.87 10.85
CA ARG A 111 12.57 -8.26 11.46
C ARG A 111 12.23 -7.15 12.46
N LEU A 112 10.96 -6.74 12.54
CA LEU A 112 10.44 -5.72 13.47
C LEU A 112 9.78 -6.39 14.68
#